data_AF-A0A6A3C4T4-F1
#
_entry.id   AF-A0A6A3C4T4-F1
#
_cell.length_a   1.000
_cell.length_b   1.000
_cell.length_c   1.000
_cell.angle_alpha   90.00
_cell.angle_beta   90.00
_cell.angle_gamma   90.00
#
_symmetry.space_group_name_H-M   'P 1'
#
loop_
_entity.id
_entity.type
_entity.pdbx_description
1 polymer ?
#
loop_
_entity_poly.entity_id
_entity_poly.type
_entity_poly.pdbx_seq_one_letter_code
_entity_poly.pdbx_strand_id
1 'polypeptide(L)'
;MVGSNSSVPSASASASKSFEIPESELYSFDADKIKEKLRIGQMWALYGDEDVEWSDPDMPTCCGKFDVRNSSQAYTSTDSFSHLLKAEPTGSKGEYTIVPRRGEIWALYRNWTRDIKCSDLENWEYDIVQVLEDNYFLFKVRVLDKVDGFNSVFKPQVKERTNVTLEIPRVNQLRFSHQIPRFQLTNERNGSLRGCWGLDPAALPPHYYS
;
A
#
# COMPACT_ATOMS: atom_id res chain seq x y z
N MET A 1 42.95 2.66 63.15
CA MET A 1 41.68 1.97 62.89
C MET A 1 40.54 2.89 63.28
N VAL A 2 39.94 3.58 62.32
CA VAL A 2 38.60 4.17 62.46
C VAL A 2 37.92 3.88 61.13
N GLY A 3 37.06 2.87 61.12
CA GLY A 3 36.18 2.55 60.02
C GLY A 3 34.78 3.04 60.37
N SER A 4 34.19 3.81 59.47
CA SER A 4 32.75 4.08 59.47
C SER A 4 32.27 3.94 58.03
N ASN A 5 31.69 2.77 57.74
CA ASN A 5 31.04 2.42 56.49
C ASN A 5 29.79 3.29 56.31
N SER A 6 29.75 4.11 55.27
CA SER A 6 28.52 4.70 54.75
C SER A 6 27.86 3.71 53.79
N SER A 7 26.78 3.08 54.25
CA SER A 7 25.88 2.31 53.40
C SER A 7 25.08 3.24 52.50
N VAL A 8 25.35 3.20 51.20
CA VAL A 8 24.55 3.83 50.14
C VAL A 8 23.38 2.89 49.81
N PRO A 9 22.11 3.33 49.79
CA PRO A 9 21.04 2.48 49.31
C PRO A 9 21.14 2.34 47.79
N SER A 10 21.22 1.09 47.35
CA SER A 10 21.16 0.69 45.94
C SER A 10 19.87 1.22 45.32
N ALA A 11 20.01 2.09 44.32
CA ALA A 11 18.90 2.49 43.46
C ALA A 11 18.48 1.28 42.63
N SER A 12 17.32 0.73 42.96
CA SER A 12 16.57 -0.21 42.12
C SER A 12 16.44 0.40 40.73
N ALA A 13 17.13 -0.17 39.74
CA ALA A 13 16.90 0.12 38.34
C ALA A 13 15.44 -0.23 38.00
N SER A 14 14.63 0.79 37.77
CA SER A 14 13.29 0.63 37.24
C SER A 14 13.39 0.01 35.85
N ALA A 15 12.94 -1.24 35.74
CA ALA A 15 12.78 -1.91 34.47
C ALA A 15 11.91 -1.03 33.56
N SER A 16 12.48 -0.60 32.43
CA SER A 16 11.76 0.13 31.40
C SER A 16 10.71 -0.81 30.83
N LYS A 17 9.44 -0.66 31.24
CA LYS A 17 8.32 -1.33 30.58
C LYS A 17 8.23 -0.76 29.17
N SER A 18 8.68 -1.52 28.17
CA SER A 18 8.33 -1.28 26.79
C SER A 18 6.83 -1.51 26.65
N PHE A 19 6.07 -0.42 26.56
CA PHE A 19 4.67 -0.50 26.17
C PHE A 19 4.64 -0.78 24.67
N GLU A 20 4.45 -2.04 24.31
CA GLU A 20 4.16 -2.45 22.94
C GLU A 20 2.73 -1.98 22.62
N ILE A 21 2.63 -0.91 21.83
CA ILE A 21 1.35 -0.45 21.28
C ILE A 21 0.98 -1.42 20.15
N PRO A 22 -0.17 -2.11 20.23
CA PRO A 22 -0.62 -3.01 19.16
C PRO A 22 -0.78 -2.27 17.83
N GLU A 23 -0.45 -2.90 16.70
CA GLU A 23 -0.59 -2.28 15.37
C GLU A 23 -2.00 -1.77 15.07
N SER A 24 -3.02 -2.44 15.62
CA SER A 24 -4.44 -2.05 15.51
C SER A 24 -4.75 -0.69 16.13
N GLU A 25 -3.88 -0.14 16.99
CA GLU A 25 -4.04 1.18 17.59
C GLU A 25 -3.38 2.30 16.76
N LEU A 26 -2.64 1.96 15.68
CA LEU A 26 -1.97 2.97 14.85
C LEU A 26 -2.94 3.69 13.91
N TYR A 27 -3.83 2.94 13.24
CA TYR A 27 -4.86 3.48 12.35
C TYR A 27 -5.91 2.41 12.02
N SER A 28 -7.17 2.82 11.84
CA SER A 28 -8.27 1.94 11.41
C SER A 28 -8.67 2.28 9.97
N PHE A 29 -8.36 1.38 9.03
CA PHE A 29 -8.73 1.54 7.61
C PHE A 29 -10.24 1.37 7.36
N ASP A 30 -10.95 0.69 8.26
CA ASP A 30 -12.40 0.47 8.14
C ASP A 30 -13.22 1.72 8.50
N ALA A 31 -12.62 2.70 9.18
CA ALA A 31 -13.29 3.97 9.50
C ALA A 31 -13.68 4.79 8.25
N ASP A 32 -13.06 4.50 7.10
CA ASP A 32 -13.41 5.10 5.81
C ASP A 32 -14.40 4.26 4.99
N LYS A 33 -14.69 3.01 5.43
CA LYS A 33 -15.62 2.07 4.80
C LYS A 33 -17.02 2.07 5.44
N ILE A 34 -17.52 3.23 5.88
CA ILE A 34 -18.88 3.34 6.44
C ILE A 34 -19.92 3.69 5.37
N LYS A 35 -21.10 3.09 5.46
CA LYS A 35 -22.21 3.21 4.49
C LYS A 35 -22.59 4.67 4.19
N GLU A 36 -22.44 5.54 5.18
CA GLU A 36 -22.74 6.98 5.13
C GLU A 36 -21.72 7.78 4.30
N LYS A 37 -20.50 7.25 4.11
CA LYS A 37 -19.45 7.86 3.26
C LYS A 37 -19.55 7.41 1.80
N LEU A 38 -20.35 6.38 1.50
CA LEU A 38 -20.65 5.98 0.13
C LEU A 38 -21.57 6.99 -0.53
N ARG A 39 -21.20 7.45 -1.72
CA ARG A 39 -21.97 8.44 -2.48
C ARG A 39 -22.31 7.90 -3.85
N ILE A 40 -23.53 8.19 -4.30
CA ILE A 40 -23.93 7.99 -5.70
C ILE A 40 -22.92 8.76 -6.57
N GLY A 41 -22.31 8.06 -7.54
CA GLY A 41 -21.25 8.60 -8.42
C GLY A 41 -19.84 8.09 -8.13
N GLN A 42 -19.65 7.16 -7.20
CA GLN A 42 -18.38 6.43 -7.01
C GLN A 42 -18.20 5.31 -8.04
N MET A 43 -16.97 5.05 -8.46
CA MET A 43 -16.64 4.20 -9.61
C MET A 43 -15.83 2.94 -9.24
N TRP A 44 -16.08 1.86 -9.98
CA TRP A 44 -15.43 0.55 -9.86
C TRP A 44 -15.00 0.08 -11.27
N ALA A 45 -13.88 -0.63 -11.39
CA ALA A 45 -13.15 -0.83 -12.66
C ALA A 45 -13.53 -2.13 -13.41
N LEU A 46 -13.74 -2.03 -14.73
CA LEU A 46 -13.75 -3.12 -15.75
C LEU A 46 -13.37 -2.55 -17.14
N TYR A 47 -12.76 -3.36 -18.00
CA TYR A 47 -11.88 -3.00 -19.13
C TYR A 47 -12.55 -2.42 -20.38
N GLY A 48 -11.84 -1.49 -21.03
CA GLY A 48 -12.04 -1.02 -22.41
C GLY A 48 -10.71 -1.04 -23.18
N ASP A 49 -10.80 -1.21 -24.50
CA ASP A 49 -9.67 -1.47 -25.39
C ASP A 49 -8.76 -0.22 -25.59
N GLU A 50 -7.47 -0.49 -25.86
CA GLU A 50 -6.38 0.44 -26.22
C GLU A 50 -5.29 0.74 -25.17
N ASP A 51 -4.94 -0.22 -24.31
CA ASP A 51 -3.65 -0.25 -23.61
C ASP A 51 -2.96 -1.61 -23.79
N VAL A 52 -1.70 -1.73 -23.39
CA VAL A 52 -1.00 -3.02 -23.33
C VAL A 52 -1.85 -4.03 -22.55
N GLU A 53 -2.14 -5.17 -23.17
CA GLU A 53 -2.97 -6.23 -22.59
C GLU A 53 -2.12 -7.35 -21.99
N TRP A 54 -2.70 -8.03 -21.00
CA TRP A 54 -2.20 -9.30 -20.50
C TRP A 54 -2.37 -10.39 -21.57
N SER A 55 -1.45 -11.36 -21.59
CA SER A 55 -1.59 -12.55 -22.43
C SER A 55 -2.74 -13.45 -21.96
N ASP A 56 -3.05 -13.41 -20.67
CA ASP A 56 -4.16 -14.10 -20.02
C ASP A 56 -5.35 -13.13 -19.86
N PRO A 57 -6.52 -13.36 -20.49
CA PRO A 57 -7.67 -12.47 -20.40
C PRO A 57 -8.30 -12.42 -19.00
N ASP A 58 -8.01 -13.41 -18.14
CA ASP A 58 -8.52 -13.43 -16.77
C ASP A 58 -7.67 -12.56 -15.82
N MET A 59 -6.54 -12.03 -16.27
CA MET A 59 -5.66 -11.22 -15.43
C MET A 59 -6.25 -9.85 -15.07
N PRO A 60 -6.27 -9.47 -13.77
CA PRO A 60 -6.76 -8.17 -13.32
C PRO A 60 -5.90 -6.99 -13.84
N THR A 61 -6.56 -5.96 -14.39
CA THR A 61 -5.99 -4.64 -14.67
C THR A 61 -6.59 -3.66 -13.69
N CYS A 62 -5.74 -3.12 -12.84
CA CYS A 62 -6.15 -2.23 -11.76
C CYS A 62 -5.77 -0.78 -11.99
N CYS A 63 -5.05 -0.49 -13.08
CA CYS A 63 -4.79 0.86 -13.55
C CYS A 63 -4.73 0.89 -15.08
N GLY A 64 -5.22 1.97 -15.66
CA GLY A 64 -5.41 2.15 -17.09
C GLY A 64 -6.70 2.92 -17.38
N LYS A 65 -7.24 2.67 -18.56
CA LYS A 65 -8.46 3.28 -19.07
C LYS A 65 -9.65 2.35 -18.87
N PHE A 66 -10.78 2.92 -18.43
CA PHE A 66 -11.98 2.17 -18.03
C PHE A 66 -13.25 2.86 -18.53
N ASP A 67 -14.21 2.06 -18.98
CA ASP A 67 -15.53 2.53 -19.39
C ASP A 67 -16.60 2.21 -18.35
N VAL A 68 -17.48 3.17 -18.09
CA VAL A 68 -18.61 3.03 -17.20
C VAL A 68 -19.73 2.29 -17.92
N ARG A 69 -20.10 1.12 -17.39
CA ARG A 69 -21.31 0.41 -17.83
C ARG A 69 -22.55 0.87 -17.05
N ASN A 70 -23.65 1.07 -17.76
CA ASN A 70 -24.96 1.37 -17.19
C ASN A 70 -25.66 0.11 -16.66
N SER A 71 -25.04 -0.60 -15.72
CA SER A 71 -25.65 -1.72 -15.01
C SER A 71 -25.59 -1.47 -13.51
N SER A 72 -26.73 -1.53 -12.82
CA SER A 72 -26.78 -1.41 -11.37
C SER A 72 -26.71 -2.79 -10.73
N GLN A 73 -25.77 -2.97 -9.80
CA GLN A 73 -25.71 -4.12 -8.92
C GLN A 73 -25.94 -3.64 -7.49
N ALA A 74 -26.87 -4.29 -6.80
CA ALA A 74 -27.14 -3.99 -5.40
C ALA A 74 -26.13 -4.72 -4.51
N TYR A 75 -25.51 -4.00 -3.58
CA TYR A 75 -24.62 -4.55 -2.56
C TYR A 75 -25.27 -4.41 -1.18
N THR A 76 -25.22 -5.47 -0.38
CA THR A 76 -25.79 -5.49 0.97
C THR A 76 -24.76 -5.14 2.05
N SER A 77 -23.46 -5.24 1.73
CA SER A 77 -22.33 -4.97 2.61
C SER A 77 -21.23 -4.15 1.91
N THR A 78 -20.28 -3.62 2.67
CA THR A 78 -19.08 -2.92 2.18
C THR A 78 -17.83 -3.79 2.16
N ASP A 79 -17.93 -5.06 2.56
CA ASP A 79 -16.78 -5.99 2.67
C ASP A 79 -16.06 -6.24 1.34
N SER A 80 -16.76 -6.07 0.21
CA SER A 80 -16.18 -6.20 -1.13
C SER A 80 -15.36 -4.99 -1.58
N PHE A 81 -15.28 -3.93 -0.76
CA PHE A 81 -14.69 -2.65 -1.13
C PHE A 81 -13.47 -2.34 -0.26
N SER A 82 -12.31 -2.11 -0.89
CA SER A 82 -11.06 -1.79 -0.19
C SER A 82 -10.96 -0.30 0.15
N HIS A 83 -11.05 0.58 -0.86
CA HIS A 83 -10.91 2.03 -0.69
C HIS A 83 -11.43 2.77 -1.91
N LEU A 84 -11.62 4.08 -1.75
CA LEU A 84 -12.02 4.95 -2.87
C LEU A 84 -10.81 5.25 -3.77
N LEU A 85 -10.88 4.83 -5.02
CA LEU A 85 -9.88 5.15 -6.05
C LEU A 85 -10.10 6.55 -6.63
N LYS A 86 -8.99 7.19 -7.01
CA LYS A 86 -9.03 8.47 -7.72
C LYS A 86 -9.09 8.25 -9.23
N ALA A 87 -10.31 8.11 -9.75
CA ALA A 87 -10.60 8.07 -11.18
C ALA A 87 -10.70 9.50 -11.75
N GLU A 88 -10.13 9.74 -12.93
CA GLU A 88 -10.24 11.01 -13.66
C GLU A 88 -10.93 10.82 -15.00
N PRO A 89 -11.88 11.69 -15.39
CA PRO A 89 -12.50 11.60 -16.70
C PRO A 89 -11.47 11.87 -17.80
N THR A 90 -11.52 11.10 -18.88
CA THR A 90 -10.63 11.29 -20.04
C THR A 90 -11.09 12.42 -20.98
N GLY A 91 -12.34 12.86 -20.82
CA GLY A 91 -13.03 13.79 -21.73
C GLY A 91 -14.09 13.10 -22.59
N SER A 92 -13.99 11.79 -22.78
CA SER A 92 -15.03 10.97 -23.40
C SER A 92 -16.13 10.64 -22.39
N LYS A 93 -17.38 10.62 -22.85
CA LYS A 93 -18.53 10.38 -21.96
C LYS A 93 -18.49 8.95 -21.43
N GLY A 94 -18.39 8.81 -20.11
CA GLY A 94 -18.39 7.50 -19.45
C GLY A 94 -17.02 6.83 -19.41
N GLU A 95 -15.95 7.52 -19.81
CA GLU A 95 -14.60 6.97 -19.87
C GLU A 95 -13.71 7.65 -18.83
N TYR A 96 -12.95 6.86 -18.09
CA TYR A 96 -12.16 7.31 -16.95
C TYR A 96 -10.82 6.60 -16.89
N THR A 97 -9.83 7.23 -16.28
CA THR A 97 -8.53 6.63 -16.01
C THR A 97 -8.27 6.51 -14.52
N ILE A 98 -7.67 5.39 -14.14
CA ILE A 98 -7.08 5.18 -12.83
C ILE A 98 -5.60 4.93 -13.09
N VAL A 99 -4.74 5.84 -12.68
CA VAL A 99 -3.28 5.74 -12.90
C VAL A 99 -2.55 5.92 -11.58
N PRO A 100 -1.40 5.27 -11.36
CA PRO A 100 -0.56 5.53 -10.19
C PRO A 100 -0.10 6.98 -10.13
N ARG A 101 -0.19 7.61 -8.95
CA ARG A 101 0.12 9.03 -8.75
C ARG A 101 1.18 9.22 -7.68
N ARG A 102 1.93 10.32 -7.80
CA ARG A 102 2.91 10.73 -6.77
C ARG A 102 2.32 10.68 -5.35
N GLY A 103 3.05 10.00 -4.47
CA GLY A 103 2.74 9.85 -3.05
C GLY A 103 1.89 8.63 -2.70
N GLU A 104 1.30 7.95 -3.69
CA GLU A 104 0.55 6.72 -3.47
C GLU A 104 1.49 5.53 -3.24
N ILE A 105 0.97 4.50 -2.56
CA ILE A 105 1.65 3.21 -2.39
C ILE A 105 0.93 2.18 -3.25
N TRP A 106 1.72 1.37 -3.96
CA TRP A 106 1.24 0.36 -4.88
C TRP A 106 2.01 -0.95 -4.71
N ALA A 107 1.30 -2.06 -4.90
CA ALA A 107 1.93 -3.36 -5.14
C ALA A 107 2.36 -3.46 -6.60
N LEU A 108 3.59 -3.91 -6.84
CA LEU A 108 4.06 -4.28 -8.17
C LEU A 108 4.21 -5.79 -8.27
N TYR A 109 3.81 -6.37 -9.41
CA TYR A 109 4.17 -7.75 -9.70
C TYR A 109 5.70 -7.87 -9.73
N ARG A 110 6.28 -8.66 -8.81
CA ARG A 110 7.70 -8.99 -8.83
C ARG A 110 8.02 -9.80 -10.09
N ASN A 111 9.18 -9.60 -10.71
CA ASN A 111 9.57 -10.29 -11.96
C ASN A 111 8.53 -10.17 -13.09
N TRP A 112 7.88 -9.01 -13.20
CA TRP A 112 6.77 -8.78 -14.12
C TRP A 112 7.09 -9.16 -15.58
N THR A 113 6.15 -9.90 -16.19
CA THR A 113 6.03 -10.13 -17.63
C THR A 113 4.56 -10.14 -18.00
N ARG A 114 4.20 -9.96 -19.28
CA ARG A 114 2.79 -10.03 -19.73
C ARG A 114 2.22 -11.46 -19.71
N ASP A 115 3.09 -12.45 -19.56
CA ASP A 115 2.74 -13.87 -19.61
C ASP A 115 2.41 -14.45 -18.23
N ILE A 116 2.42 -13.63 -17.17
CA ILE A 116 1.89 -13.99 -15.85
C ILE A 116 0.41 -14.34 -16.02
N LYS A 117 0.00 -15.46 -15.43
CA LYS A 117 -1.39 -15.93 -15.47
C LYS A 117 -2.12 -15.64 -14.18
N CYS A 118 -3.44 -15.55 -14.25
CA CYS A 118 -4.27 -15.36 -13.07
C CYS A 118 -4.09 -16.51 -12.06
N SER A 119 -3.85 -17.73 -12.54
CA SER A 119 -3.57 -18.90 -11.70
C SER A 119 -2.27 -18.78 -10.89
N ASP A 120 -1.31 -17.96 -11.35
CA ASP A 120 -0.03 -17.78 -10.66
C ASP A 120 -0.17 -16.86 -9.44
N LEU A 121 -1.28 -16.11 -9.35
CA LEU A 121 -1.50 -15.08 -8.33
C LEU A 121 -1.75 -15.63 -6.92
N GLU A 122 -2.10 -16.91 -6.77
CA GLU A 122 -2.44 -17.53 -5.47
C GLU A 122 -1.32 -17.35 -4.43
N ASN A 123 -0.05 -17.38 -4.86
CA ASN A 123 1.11 -17.23 -3.98
C ASN A 123 2.10 -16.18 -4.50
N TRP A 124 1.61 -15.20 -5.26
CA TRP A 124 2.49 -14.23 -5.91
C TRP A 124 3.14 -13.27 -4.91
N GLU A 125 4.39 -12.92 -5.20
CA GLU A 125 5.14 -11.95 -4.42
C GLU A 125 5.08 -10.57 -5.07
N TYR A 126 4.94 -9.55 -4.24
CA TYR A 126 4.85 -8.17 -4.69
C TYR A 126 6.01 -7.35 -4.14
N ASP A 127 6.48 -6.42 -4.96
CA ASP A 127 7.30 -5.32 -4.47
C ASP A 127 6.38 -4.18 -4.04
N ILE A 128 6.50 -3.73 -2.80
CA ILE A 128 5.72 -2.61 -2.29
C ILE A 128 6.48 -1.32 -2.58
N VAL A 129 5.84 -0.38 -3.28
CA VAL A 129 6.51 0.84 -3.74
C VAL A 129 5.71 2.10 -3.44
N GLN A 130 6.43 3.20 -3.22
CA GLN A 130 5.86 4.55 -3.23
C GLN A 130 6.14 5.22 -4.59
N VAL A 131 5.12 5.80 -5.22
CA VAL A 131 5.31 6.60 -6.44
C VAL A 131 5.93 7.95 -6.07
N LEU A 132 7.08 8.26 -6.65
CA LEU A 132 7.77 9.54 -6.46
C LEU A 132 7.44 10.55 -7.54
N GLU A 133 7.34 10.07 -8.79
CA GLU A 133 7.06 10.88 -9.98
C GLU A 133 6.23 10.06 -10.99
N ASP A 134 5.28 10.70 -11.64
CA ASP A 134 4.33 10.13 -12.59
C ASP A 134 4.21 11.03 -13.83
N ASN A 135 5.29 11.11 -14.62
CA ASN A 135 5.33 11.97 -15.82
C ASN A 135 4.82 11.24 -17.09
N TYR A 136 4.87 11.89 -18.25
CA TYR A 136 4.36 11.34 -19.51
C TYR A 136 5.11 10.12 -20.05
N PHE A 137 6.36 9.90 -19.63
CA PHE A 137 7.21 8.83 -20.16
C PHE A 137 7.35 7.65 -19.20
N LEU A 138 7.45 7.93 -17.90
CA LEU A 138 7.73 6.92 -16.90
C LEU A 138 7.12 7.26 -15.53
N PHE A 139 7.04 6.22 -14.71
CA PHE A 139 6.87 6.30 -13.28
C PHE A 139 8.22 6.11 -12.61
N LYS A 140 8.58 6.99 -11.69
CA LYS A 140 9.70 6.78 -10.79
C LYS A 140 9.14 6.37 -9.43
N VAL A 141 9.56 5.22 -8.95
CA VAL A 141 9.07 4.65 -7.69
C VAL A 141 10.22 4.37 -6.72
N ARG A 142 9.92 4.38 -5.43
CA ARG A 142 10.81 3.98 -4.34
C ARG A 142 10.35 2.64 -3.78
N VAL A 143 11.27 1.70 -3.60
CA VAL A 143 10.95 0.40 -3.00
C VAL A 143 10.88 0.51 -1.48
N LEU A 144 9.95 -0.20 -0.86
CA LEU A 144 9.70 -0.22 0.57
C LEU A 144 9.92 -1.63 1.13
N ASP A 145 10.62 -1.70 2.27
CA ASP A 145 10.78 -2.94 3.04
C ASP A 145 9.84 -2.94 4.25
N LYS A 146 9.34 -4.14 4.60
CA LYS A 146 8.67 -4.37 5.87
C LYS A 146 9.62 -4.06 7.04
N VAL A 147 9.10 -3.44 8.09
CA VAL A 147 9.85 -3.18 9.31
C VAL A 147 9.78 -4.42 10.21
N ASP A 148 10.94 -4.89 10.68
CA ASP A 148 11.01 -6.04 11.58
C ASP A 148 10.12 -5.86 12.82
N GLY A 149 9.35 -6.89 13.17
CA GLY A 149 8.42 -6.89 14.30
C GLY A 149 7.06 -6.23 14.02
N PHE A 150 6.79 -5.78 12.80
CA PHE A 150 5.52 -5.21 12.37
C PHE A 150 5.00 -5.93 11.13
N ASN A 151 3.72 -6.27 11.04
CA ASN A 151 3.15 -6.96 9.88
C ASN A 151 2.83 -6.03 8.72
N SER A 152 2.44 -4.79 9.02
CA SER A 152 1.94 -3.83 8.01
C SER A 152 2.68 -2.49 7.99
N VAL A 153 3.81 -2.37 8.69
CA VAL A 153 4.63 -1.15 8.68
C VAL A 153 5.79 -1.30 7.71
N PHE A 154 5.94 -0.32 6.83
CA PHE A 154 6.93 -0.31 5.75
C PHE A 154 7.79 0.96 5.78
N LYS A 155 9.06 0.84 5.40
CA LYS A 155 10.04 1.94 5.35
C LYS A 155 10.77 1.96 4.01
N PRO A 156 11.36 3.11 3.60
CA PRO A 156 12.24 3.16 2.43
C PRO A 156 13.33 2.08 2.48
N GLN A 157 13.44 1.29 1.43
CA GLN A 157 14.59 0.39 1.26
C GLN A 157 15.84 1.22 0.96
N VAL A 158 16.92 0.95 1.70
CA VAL A 158 18.20 1.67 1.56
C VAL A 158 19.29 0.68 1.17
N LYS A 159 20.01 0.97 0.08
CA LYS A 159 21.21 0.25 -0.35
C LYS A 159 22.34 1.26 -0.50
N GLU A 160 23.51 0.95 0.07
CA GLU A 160 24.70 1.81 -0.02
C GLU A 160 24.42 3.29 0.37
N ARG A 161 23.59 3.51 1.40
CA ARG A 161 23.13 4.83 1.91
C ARG A 161 22.20 5.62 0.98
N THR A 162 21.73 5.03 -0.10
CA THR A 162 20.74 5.64 -1.01
C THR A 162 19.44 4.86 -1.01
N ASN A 163 18.31 5.55 -1.19
CA ASN A 163 17.03 4.89 -1.34
C ASN A 163 16.99 4.12 -2.66
N VAL A 164 16.53 2.87 -2.63
CA VAL A 164 16.34 2.07 -3.83
C VAL A 164 15.16 2.63 -4.62
N THR A 165 15.40 2.95 -5.89
CA THR A 165 14.38 3.47 -6.81
C THR A 165 14.36 2.66 -8.10
N LEU A 166 13.18 2.60 -8.73
CA LEU A 166 12.95 1.94 -10.01
C LEU A 166 12.28 2.93 -10.96
N GLU A 167 12.61 2.82 -12.25
CA GLU A 167 11.93 3.53 -13.32
C GLU A 167 11.09 2.52 -14.11
N ILE A 168 9.80 2.81 -14.27
CA ILE A 168 8.84 1.96 -14.96
C ILE A 168 8.30 2.77 -16.15
N PRO A 169 8.64 2.41 -17.40
CA PRO A 169 8.05 3.05 -18.57
C PRO A 169 6.53 3.00 -18.52
N ARG A 170 5.84 4.05 -19.00
CA ARG A 170 4.37 4.12 -19.06
C ARG A 170 3.75 2.92 -19.78
N VAL A 171 4.41 2.43 -20.84
CA VAL A 171 4.00 1.24 -21.59
C VAL A 171 3.97 -0.05 -20.75
N ASN A 172 4.58 -0.05 -19.57
CA ASN A 172 4.60 -1.17 -18.63
C ASN A 172 3.72 -0.88 -17.40
N GLN A 173 2.67 -0.06 -17.53
CA GLN A 173 1.77 0.22 -16.39
C GLN A 173 1.09 -1.02 -15.81
N LEU A 174 0.90 -2.08 -16.60
CA LEU A 174 0.38 -3.38 -16.12
C LEU A 174 1.22 -3.99 -14.98
N ARG A 175 2.46 -3.51 -14.77
CA ARG A 175 3.27 -3.93 -13.62
C ARG A 175 2.65 -3.52 -12.28
N PHE A 176 1.82 -2.49 -12.25
CA PHE A 176 1.09 -2.06 -11.06
C PHE A 176 -0.12 -2.97 -10.83
N SER A 177 -0.07 -3.74 -9.74
CA SER A 177 -1.12 -4.70 -9.38
C SER A 177 -2.29 -4.03 -8.71
N HIS A 178 -2.10 -3.31 -7.61
CA HIS A 178 -3.19 -2.60 -6.92
C HIS A 178 -2.64 -1.49 -6.03
N GLN A 179 -3.45 -0.47 -5.79
CA GLN A 179 -3.12 0.58 -4.83
C GLN A 179 -3.34 0.05 -3.41
N ILE A 180 -2.40 0.34 -2.51
CA ILE A 180 -2.48 -0.05 -1.11
C ILE A 180 -2.82 1.18 -0.28
N PRO A 181 -3.95 1.19 0.46
CA PRO A 181 -4.26 2.26 1.38
C PRO A 181 -3.15 2.44 2.41
N ARG A 182 -2.81 3.69 2.70
CA ARG A 182 -1.65 4.01 3.54
C ARG A 182 -1.83 5.27 4.38
N PHE A 183 -1.33 5.21 5.61
CA PHE A 183 -1.17 6.38 6.47
C PHE A 183 0.30 6.56 6.83
N GLN A 184 0.70 7.81 7.02
CA GLN A 184 2.09 8.12 7.36
C GLN A 184 2.26 8.15 8.87
N LEU A 185 3.24 7.39 9.37
CA LEU A 185 3.60 7.38 10.79
C LEU A 185 4.49 8.58 11.11
N THR A 186 4.12 9.30 12.16
CA THR A 186 4.73 10.59 12.53
C THR A 186 5.31 10.59 13.95
N ASN A 187 4.54 10.16 14.94
CA ASN A 187 4.84 10.29 16.37
C ASN A 187 4.63 9.01 17.18
N GLU A 188 4.10 7.96 16.55
CA GLU A 188 3.83 6.67 17.15
C GLU A 188 5.12 6.06 17.72
N ARG A 189 5.01 5.38 18.86
CA ARG A 189 6.12 4.76 19.60
C ARG A 189 7.29 5.73 19.83
N ASN A 190 6.98 6.89 20.42
CA ASN A 190 7.91 8.00 20.69
C ASN A 190 8.67 8.50 19.44
N GLY A 191 8.03 8.42 18.27
CA GLY A 191 8.59 8.87 16.99
C GLY A 191 9.58 7.89 16.35
N SER A 192 9.78 6.69 16.90
CA SER A 192 10.67 5.68 16.31
C SER A 192 10.24 5.19 14.93
N LEU A 193 8.94 5.31 14.61
CA LEU A 193 8.38 4.93 13.30
C LEU A 193 8.24 6.11 12.34
N ARG A 194 8.77 7.29 12.69
CA ARG A 194 8.66 8.48 11.84
C ARG A 194 9.26 8.22 10.45
N GLY A 195 8.47 8.51 9.42
CA GLY A 195 8.88 8.31 8.02
C GLY A 195 8.61 6.90 7.49
N CYS A 196 7.99 6.04 8.30
CA CYS A 196 7.40 4.78 7.86
C CYS A 196 5.93 5.00 7.42
N TRP A 197 5.37 4.00 6.76
CA TRP A 197 3.96 3.94 6.40
C TRP A 197 3.32 2.72 7.04
N GLY A 198 2.16 2.90 7.67
CA GLY A 198 1.28 1.78 7.96
C GLY A 198 0.36 1.55 6.77
N LEU A 199 0.25 0.30 6.35
CA LEU A 199 -0.52 -0.14 5.18
C LEU A 199 -1.75 -0.95 5.62
N ASP A 200 -2.80 -0.97 4.78
CA ASP A 200 -3.97 -1.81 5.04
C ASP A 200 -3.57 -3.29 4.97
N PRO A 201 -3.70 -4.05 6.07
CA PRO A 201 -3.38 -5.46 6.09
C PRO A 201 -4.15 -6.30 5.06
N ALA A 202 -5.40 -5.91 4.76
CA ALA A 202 -6.23 -6.62 3.78
C ALA A 202 -5.70 -6.49 2.34
N ALA A 203 -4.81 -5.53 2.09
CA ALA A 203 -4.17 -5.29 0.80
C ALA A 203 -2.73 -5.85 0.75
N LEU A 204 -2.31 -6.64 1.73
CA LEU A 204 -1.00 -7.29 1.75
C LEU A 204 -1.14 -8.82 1.62
N PRO A 205 -0.19 -9.49 0.94
CA PRO A 205 -0.16 -10.94 0.88
C PRO A 205 -0.19 -11.62 2.26
N PRO A 206 -0.89 -12.77 2.41
CA PRO A 206 -1.00 -13.47 3.69
C PRO A 206 0.33 -13.89 4.34
N HIS A 207 1.38 -14.08 3.54
CA HIS A 207 2.70 -14.48 4.04
C HIS A 207 3.41 -13.40 4.88
N TYR A 208 2.88 -12.16 4.94
CA TYR A 208 3.40 -11.14 5.83
C TYR A 208 2.96 -11.31 7.30
N TYR A 209 2.03 -12.22 7.60
CA TYR A 209 1.43 -12.41 8.93
C TYR A 209 1.94 -13.64 9.71
N SER A 210 3.10 -14.19 9.32
CA SER A 210 3.73 -15.34 9.97
C SER A 210 4.64 -14.98 11.13
#